data_AF-A0A7C3K0J5-F1
#
_entry.id   AF-A0A7C3K0J5-F1
#
_cell.length_a   1.000
_cell.length_b   1.000
_cell.length_c   1.000
_cell.angle_alpha   90.00
_cell.angle_beta   90.00
_cell.angle_gamma   90.00
#
_symmetry.space_group_name_H-M   'P 1'
#
loop_
_entity.id
_entity.type
_entity.pdbx_description
1 polymer ?
#
loop_
_entity_poly.entity_id
_entity_poly.type
_entity_poly.pdbx_seq_one_letter_code
_entity_poly.pdbx_strand_id
1 'polypeptide(L)'
;MAAHARGPRRRRRRRASRQSDSPAAQPREPTRHGPAPLAEGPGSRARGGAENIQYDYSTNSRGIATPVEITAVLFTELPVWPARASQPPAVRQEWDRMLAALRAHENRHVQIARSRLSAMETALRGLPAGDFAAAWEEQMTALREAQDAYDDETDHGQNEGVSLDLSVVPEETEDEE
;
A
#
# COMPACT_ATOMS: atom_id res chain seq x y z
N MET A 1 -12.61 87.95 18.25
CA MET A 1 -11.38 88.77 18.13
C MET A 1 -10.30 87.93 17.49
N ALA A 2 -9.71 88.45 16.41
CA ALA A 2 -8.84 87.77 15.48
C ALA A 2 -7.35 87.91 15.86
N ALA A 3 -6.52 86.96 15.41
CA ALA A 3 -5.19 87.28 14.85
C ALA A 3 -4.71 86.16 13.91
N HIS A 4 -4.50 86.53 12.64
CA HIS A 4 -3.71 85.85 11.60
C HIS A 4 -2.22 85.75 12.02
N ALA A 5 -1.35 84.88 11.49
CA ALA A 5 -0.95 84.83 10.08
C ALA A 5 0.05 83.69 9.72
N ARG A 6 -0.12 83.18 8.48
CA ARG A 6 0.87 82.83 7.43
C ARG A 6 1.92 81.70 7.67
N GLY A 7 1.85 80.69 6.81
CA GLY A 7 2.84 79.61 6.65
C GLY A 7 4.08 79.98 5.82
N PRO A 8 4.96 79.00 5.53
CA PRO A 8 5.12 78.59 4.14
C PRO A 8 5.35 77.08 3.88
N ARG A 9 4.75 76.65 2.75
CA ARG A 9 5.22 75.75 1.69
C ARG A 9 6.13 74.54 2.00
N ARG A 10 5.50 73.37 1.86
CA ARG A 10 5.90 72.17 1.07
C ARG A 10 7.37 71.70 1.16
N ARG A 11 7.57 70.61 1.90
CA ARG A 11 8.50 69.54 1.49
C ARG A 11 7.71 68.24 1.34
N ARG A 12 7.67 67.74 0.09
CA ARG A 12 7.16 66.41 -0.26
C ARG A 12 7.98 65.36 0.50
N ARG A 13 7.39 64.73 1.52
CA ARG A 13 7.90 63.45 2.04
C ARG A 13 7.32 62.36 1.17
N ARG A 14 8.13 61.84 0.23
CA ARG A 14 7.84 60.58 -0.45
C ARG A 14 7.80 59.50 0.63
N ARG A 15 6.64 58.88 0.78
CA ARG A 15 6.40 57.72 1.64
C ARG A 15 7.23 56.56 1.09
N ALA A 16 7.98 55.92 1.97
CA ALA A 16 8.69 54.69 1.67
C ALA A 16 7.67 53.61 1.30
N SER A 17 7.72 53.10 0.06
CA SER A 17 7.11 51.83 -0.31
C SER A 17 8.00 50.72 0.23
N ARG A 18 7.51 50.03 1.25
CA ARG A 18 7.99 48.72 1.67
C ARG A 18 7.24 47.66 0.87
N GLN A 19 8.00 46.65 0.41
CA GLN A 19 7.59 45.26 0.14
C GLN A 19 6.48 45.08 -0.93
N SER A 20 6.63 44.25 -1.97
CA SER A 20 7.36 42.99 -2.04
C SER A 20 7.71 42.70 -3.50
N ASP A 21 8.95 42.29 -3.73
CA ASP A 21 9.33 41.51 -4.90
C ASP A 21 8.42 40.27 -4.97
N SER A 22 7.82 40.01 -6.12
CA SER A 22 7.12 38.74 -6.40
C SER A 22 8.13 37.77 -6.98
N PRO A 23 8.58 36.73 -6.26
CA PRO A 23 9.17 35.60 -6.92
C PRO A 23 8.05 34.78 -7.58
N ALA A 24 8.29 34.39 -8.83
CA ALA A 24 7.48 33.49 -9.61
C ALA A 24 6.99 32.29 -8.79
N ALA A 25 5.70 31.97 -8.89
CA ALA A 25 5.15 30.73 -8.37
C ALA A 25 5.78 29.57 -9.13
N GLN A 26 6.78 28.94 -8.53
CA GLN A 26 7.30 27.65 -8.98
C GLN A 26 6.26 26.57 -8.66
N PRO A 27 6.07 25.56 -9.53
CA PRO A 27 5.20 24.43 -9.22
C PRO A 27 5.72 23.73 -7.98
N ARG A 28 4.86 23.58 -6.97
CA ARG A 28 5.21 22.85 -5.74
C ARG A 28 5.29 21.37 -6.08
N GLU A 29 6.43 20.77 -5.76
CA GLU A 29 6.67 19.33 -5.87
C GLU A 29 5.62 18.53 -5.08
N PRO A 30 5.14 17.38 -5.60
CA PRO A 30 4.24 16.52 -4.85
C PRO A 30 4.96 16.01 -3.60
N THR A 31 4.40 16.32 -2.44
CA THR A 31 4.97 15.90 -1.16
C THR A 31 4.65 14.42 -0.95
N ARG A 32 5.66 13.57 -1.14
CA ARG A 32 5.57 12.12 -0.88
C ARG A 32 5.40 11.88 0.62
N HIS A 33 4.21 11.46 1.03
CA HIS A 33 3.92 11.00 2.39
C HIS A 33 3.45 9.54 2.31
N GLY A 34 4.36 8.59 2.52
CA GLY A 34 4.03 7.16 2.60
C GLY A 34 4.89 6.49 3.69
N PRO A 35 4.30 5.61 4.53
CA PRO A 35 5.06 4.91 5.56
C PRO A 35 6.03 3.86 4.96
N ALA A 36 7.12 3.60 5.68
CA ALA A 36 8.13 2.61 5.31
C ALA A 36 7.59 1.17 5.39
N PRO A 37 8.07 0.23 4.54
CA PRO A 37 7.67 -1.16 4.61
C PRO A 37 8.22 -1.83 5.89
N LEU A 38 7.37 -2.65 6.52
CA LEU A 38 7.72 -3.54 7.62
C LEU A 38 8.68 -4.62 7.11
N ALA A 39 9.95 -4.57 7.50
CA ALA A 39 10.96 -5.57 7.18
C ALA A 39 11.05 -6.61 8.30
N GLU A 40 10.92 -7.90 8.01
CA GLU A 40 11.13 -8.97 9.00
C GLU A 40 11.82 -10.21 8.37
N GLY A 41 13.09 -10.41 8.75
CA GLY A 41 13.87 -11.65 8.98
C GLY A 41 13.84 -12.92 8.07
N PRO A 42 14.95 -13.69 8.01
CA PRO A 42 15.04 -14.93 7.23
C PRO A 42 14.34 -16.09 7.92
N GLY A 43 13.12 -16.35 7.47
CA GLY A 43 12.27 -17.48 7.85
C GLY A 43 10.88 -17.33 7.23
N SER A 44 10.80 -16.77 6.01
CA SER A 44 9.55 -16.28 5.42
C SER A 44 8.45 -17.34 5.46
N ARG A 45 7.41 -17.03 6.24
CA ARG A 45 6.08 -17.59 6.01
C ARG A 45 5.69 -17.24 4.57
N ALA A 46 4.98 -18.13 3.89
CA ALA A 46 4.36 -17.76 2.62
C ALA A 46 3.46 -16.52 2.83
N ARG A 47 3.43 -15.67 1.80
CA ARG A 47 2.63 -14.46 1.82
C ARG A 47 2.31 -14.03 0.39
N GLY A 48 1.05 -13.77 0.13
CA GLY A 48 0.56 -13.00 -1.00
C GLY A 48 -0.09 -11.70 -0.53
N GLY A 49 -0.16 -10.71 -1.42
CA GLY A 49 -0.90 -9.48 -1.14
C GLY A 49 -0.34 -8.27 -1.87
N ALA A 50 -0.33 -7.14 -1.17
CA ALA A 50 0.18 -5.86 -1.67
C ALA A 50 1.08 -5.17 -0.64
N GLU A 51 2.17 -4.57 -1.12
CA GLU A 51 3.10 -3.78 -0.32
C GLU A 51 3.45 -2.47 -1.02
N ASN A 52 4.19 -1.59 -0.32
CA ASN A 52 4.59 -0.29 -0.82
C ASN A 52 3.41 0.54 -1.35
N ILE A 53 2.24 0.34 -0.75
CA ILE A 53 0.98 0.99 -1.12
C ILE A 53 1.09 2.48 -0.81
N GLN A 54 0.98 3.29 -1.84
CA GLN A 54 1.11 4.74 -1.81
C GLN A 54 -0.05 5.36 -2.58
N TYR A 55 -0.40 6.59 -2.21
CA TYR A 55 -1.32 7.41 -2.97
C TYR A 55 -0.65 8.73 -3.39
N ASP A 56 -1.15 9.30 -4.48
CA ASP A 56 -0.95 10.70 -4.84
C ASP A 56 -2.29 11.32 -5.24
N TYR A 57 -2.45 12.62 -4.98
CA TYR A 57 -3.61 13.36 -5.46
C TYR A 57 -3.30 14.84 -5.61
N SER A 58 -4.06 15.50 -6.49
CA SER A 58 -4.12 16.97 -6.55
C SER A 58 -5.52 17.47 -6.23
N THR A 59 -5.68 18.77 -5.99
CA THR A 59 -7.00 19.35 -5.72
C THR A 59 -7.41 20.31 -6.82
N ASN A 60 -8.71 20.31 -7.14
CA ASN A 60 -9.27 21.38 -7.97
C ASN A 60 -9.48 22.67 -7.16
N SER A 61 -9.98 23.73 -7.81
CA SER A 61 -10.21 25.05 -7.19
C SER A 61 -11.17 25.05 -5.99
N ARG A 62 -11.92 23.96 -5.76
CA ARG A 62 -12.82 23.77 -4.62
C ARG A 62 -12.18 22.95 -3.49
N GLY A 63 -10.89 22.62 -3.57
CA GLY A 63 -10.19 21.81 -2.56
C GLY A 63 -10.58 20.32 -2.60
N ILE A 64 -11.11 19.85 -3.73
CA ILE A 64 -11.56 18.47 -3.92
C ILE A 64 -10.46 17.65 -4.61
N ALA A 65 -10.12 16.48 -4.06
CA ALA A 65 -9.11 15.56 -4.56
C ALA A 65 -9.50 14.96 -5.92
N THR A 66 -8.78 15.36 -6.98
CA THR A 66 -8.90 14.81 -8.34
C THR A 66 -7.74 15.31 -9.23
N PRO A 67 -7.00 14.43 -9.93
CA PRO A 67 -7.07 12.96 -9.87
C PRO A 67 -6.52 12.41 -8.55
N VAL A 68 -6.85 11.13 -8.30
CA VAL A 68 -6.28 10.31 -7.24
C VAL A 68 -5.61 9.12 -7.92
N GLU A 69 -4.39 8.81 -7.54
CA GLU A 69 -3.62 7.68 -8.05
C GLU A 69 -3.18 6.80 -6.87
N ILE A 70 -3.28 5.49 -7.03
CA ILE A 70 -2.81 4.51 -6.04
C ILE A 70 -1.79 3.61 -6.72
N THR A 71 -0.61 3.50 -6.11
CA THR A 71 0.47 2.64 -6.57
C THR A 71 0.78 1.60 -5.49
N ALA A 72 0.95 0.35 -5.89
CA ALA A 72 1.33 -0.74 -5.00
C ALA A 72 2.13 -1.80 -5.76
N VAL A 73 2.93 -2.58 -5.03
CA VAL A 73 3.56 -3.80 -5.54
C VAL A 73 2.70 -4.99 -5.10
N LEU A 74 2.20 -5.76 -6.07
CA LEU A 74 1.53 -7.03 -5.81
C LEU A 74 2.55 -8.17 -5.84
N PHE A 75 2.50 -9.07 -4.86
CA PHE A 75 3.51 -10.11 -4.72
C PHE A 75 2.92 -11.42 -4.20
N THR A 76 3.64 -12.51 -4.47
CA THR A 76 3.44 -13.84 -3.89
C THR A 76 4.81 -14.43 -3.57
N GLU A 77 5.07 -14.67 -2.30
CA GLU A 77 6.27 -15.33 -1.78
C GLU A 77 5.91 -16.71 -1.27
N LEU A 78 6.73 -17.70 -1.62
CA LEU A 78 6.48 -19.11 -1.28
C LEU A 78 7.75 -19.75 -0.69
N PRO A 79 7.59 -20.75 0.17
CA PRO A 79 8.72 -21.46 0.75
C PRO A 79 9.47 -22.21 -0.35
N VAL A 80 10.80 -22.19 -0.23
CA VAL A 80 11.69 -23.01 -1.03
C VAL A 80 12.25 -24.10 -0.14
N TRP A 81 12.19 -25.34 -0.61
CA TRP A 81 12.86 -26.47 0.03
C TRP A 81 14.05 -26.93 -0.84
N PRO A 82 15.28 -26.47 -0.54
CA PRO A 82 16.45 -26.75 -1.39
C PRO A 82 16.73 -28.25 -1.57
N ALA A 83 16.52 -29.04 -0.52
CA ALA A 83 16.73 -30.49 -0.54
C ALA A 83 15.55 -31.28 -1.13
N ARG A 84 14.51 -30.62 -1.65
CA ARG A 84 13.34 -31.29 -2.25
C ARG A 84 13.74 -32.29 -3.33
N ALA A 85 14.68 -31.93 -4.20
CA ALA A 85 15.06 -32.79 -5.33
C ALA A 85 15.62 -34.14 -4.91
N SER A 86 16.29 -34.21 -3.74
CA SER A 86 16.89 -35.43 -3.19
C SER A 86 15.93 -36.25 -2.31
N GLN A 87 14.66 -35.83 -2.18
CA GLN A 87 13.69 -36.57 -1.38
C GLN A 87 13.07 -37.74 -2.14
N PRO A 88 12.57 -38.76 -1.44
CA PRO A 88 11.78 -39.84 -2.02
C PRO A 88 10.60 -39.31 -2.87
N PRO A 89 10.20 -40.00 -3.95
CA PRO A 89 9.14 -39.54 -4.85
C PRO A 89 7.84 -39.15 -4.14
N ALA A 90 7.35 -39.99 -3.21
CA ALA A 90 6.12 -39.74 -2.46
C ALA A 90 6.19 -38.44 -1.62
N VAL A 91 7.31 -38.21 -0.93
CA VAL A 91 7.55 -37.00 -0.13
C VAL A 91 7.58 -35.75 -1.02
N ARG A 92 8.20 -35.82 -2.20
CA ARG A 92 8.21 -34.70 -3.15
C ARG A 92 6.81 -34.37 -3.65
N GLN A 93 6.02 -35.41 -3.96
CA GLN A 93 4.66 -35.24 -4.44
C GLN A 93 3.78 -34.58 -3.39
N GLU A 94 3.91 -34.98 -2.13
CA GLU A 94 3.15 -34.38 -1.03
C GLU A 94 3.53 -32.91 -0.81
N TRP A 95 4.84 -32.60 -0.83
CA TRP A 95 5.31 -31.21 -0.80
C TRP A 95 4.76 -30.38 -1.97
N ASP A 96 4.76 -30.92 -3.18
CA ASP A 96 4.24 -30.22 -4.37
C ASP A 96 2.75 -29.95 -4.29
N ARG A 97 1.99 -30.94 -3.80
CA ARG A 97 0.54 -30.81 -3.57
C ARG A 97 0.26 -29.66 -2.60
N MET A 98 0.95 -29.65 -1.45
CA MET A 98 0.81 -28.58 -0.47
C MET A 98 1.25 -27.23 -1.05
N LEU A 99 2.40 -27.16 -1.73
CA LEU A 99 2.91 -25.92 -2.30
C LEU A 99 1.99 -25.35 -3.39
N ALA A 100 1.32 -26.21 -4.16
CA ALA A 100 0.32 -25.81 -5.14
C ALA A 100 -0.92 -25.21 -4.46
N ALA A 101 -1.42 -25.84 -3.39
CA ALA A 101 -2.51 -25.30 -2.58
C ALA A 101 -2.13 -23.94 -1.96
N LEU A 102 -0.92 -23.85 -1.38
CA LEU A 102 -0.41 -22.63 -0.79
C LEU A 102 -0.30 -21.50 -1.81
N ARG A 103 0.21 -21.79 -3.01
CA ARG A 103 0.23 -20.81 -4.11
C ARG A 103 -1.17 -20.31 -4.46
N ALA A 104 -2.17 -21.20 -4.48
CA ALA A 104 -3.54 -20.81 -4.77
C ALA A 104 -4.09 -19.87 -3.69
N HIS A 105 -3.86 -20.21 -2.41
CA HIS A 105 -4.22 -19.40 -1.25
C HIS A 105 -3.59 -18.00 -1.33
N GLU A 106 -2.27 -17.90 -1.50
CA GLU A 106 -1.59 -16.59 -1.58
C GLU A 106 -2.02 -15.78 -2.81
N ASN A 107 -2.32 -16.43 -3.94
CA ASN A 107 -2.84 -15.74 -5.11
C ASN A 107 -4.24 -15.15 -4.87
N ARG A 108 -5.03 -15.74 -3.96
CA ARG A 108 -6.33 -15.19 -3.59
C ARG A 108 -6.17 -13.93 -2.74
N HIS A 109 -5.19 -13.89 -1.83
CA HIS A 109 -4.78 -12.65 -1.15
C HIS A 109 -4.41 -11.54 -2.12
N VAL A 110 -3.61 -11.84 -3.15
CA VAL A 110 -3.27 -10.88 -4.22
C VAL A 110 -4.51 -10.38 -4.96
N GLN A 111 -5.47 -11.25 -5.24
CA GLN A 111 -6.72 -10.85 -5.92
C GLN A 111 -7.58 -9.93 -5.05
N ILE A 112 -7.70 -10.23 -3.75
CA ILE A 112 -8.39 -9.36 -2.79
C ILE A 112 -7.70 -7.99 -2.74
N ALA A 113 -6.38 -7.95 -2.61
CA ALA A 113 -5.61 -6.72 -2.57
C ALA A 113 -5.81 -5.89 -3.84
N ARG A 114 -5.68 -6.50 -5.03
CA ARG A 114 -5.93 -5.84 -6.31
C ARG A 114 -7.34 -5.25 -6.41
N SER A 115 -8.36 -6.02 -6.03
CA SER A 115 -9.75 -5.58 -6.10
C SER A 115 -10.02 -4.41 -5.17
N ARG A 116 -9.52 -4.48 -3.93
CA ARG A 116 -9.65 -3.42 -2.94
C ARG A 116 -8.92 -2.15 -3.39
N LEU A 117 -7.66 -2.23 -3.79
CA LEU A 117 -6.89 -1.07 -4.26
C LEU A 117 -7.58 -0.37 -5.44
N SER A 118 -8.16 -1.12 -6.37
CA SER A 118 -8.95 -0.53 -7.47
C SER A 118 -10.22 0.20 -6.97
N ALA A 119 -10.87 -0.32 -5.92
CA ALA A 119 -12.03 0.33 -5.33
C ALA A 119 -11.65 1.58 -4.51
N MET A 120 -10.48 1.57 -3.86
CA MET A 120 -9.98 2.70 -3.08
C MET A 120 -9.83 3.97 -3.93
N GLU A 121 -9.32 3.86 -5.15
CA GLU A 121 -9.15 5.02 -6.04
C GLU A 121 -10.50 5.71 -6.30
N THR A 122 -11.56 4.92 -6.47
CA THR A 122 -12.92 5.42 -6.65
C THR A 122 -13.48 6.03 -5.36
N ALA A 123 -13.24 5.40 -4.21
CA ALA A 123 -13.72 5.87 -2.91
C ALA A 123 -13.07 7.20 -2.48
N LEU A 124 -11.80 7.41 -2.82
CA LEU A 124 -11.03 8.58 -2.41
C LEU A 124 -11.19 9.77 -3.37
N ARG A 125 -11.54 9.50 -4.63
CA ARG A 125 -11.77 10.53 -5.63
C ARG A 125 -13.00 11.37 -5.27
N GLY A 126 -12.87 12.69 -5.36
CA GLY A 126 -13.97 13.61 -5.12
C GLY A 126 -14.15 14.00 -3.64
N LEU A 127 -13.31 13.48 -2.75
CA LEU A 127 -13.29 13.90 -1.35
C LEU A 127 -12.66 15.29 -1.18
N PRO A 128 -13.10 16.10 -0.22
CA PRO A 128 -12.34 17.25 0.25
C PRO A 128 -10.96 16.81 0.75
N ALA A 129 -9.92 17.60 0.48
CA ALA A 129 -8.56 17.27 0.90
C ALA A 129 -8.42 17.08 2.43
N GLY A 130 -9.24 17.79 3.21
CA GLY A 130 -9.28 17.64 4.67
C GLY A 130 -9.78 16.28 5.16
N ASP A 131 -10.57 15.58 4.35
CA ASP A 131 -11.16 14.29 4.69
C ASP A 131 -10.34 13.11 4.13
N PHE A 132 -9.44 13.39 3.18
CA PHE A 132 -8.71 12.37 2.41
C PHE A 132 -7.90 11.42 3.30
N ALA A 133 -7.18 11.96 4.30
CA ALA A 133 -6.34 11.14 5.17
C ALA A 133 -7.15 10.16 6.02
N ALA A 134 -8.30 10.58 6.54
CA ALA A 134 -9.19 9.70 7.31
C ALA A 134 -9.79 8.61 6.41
N ALA A 135 -10.25 8.98 5.22
CA ALA A 135 -10.77 8.03 4.25
C ALA A 135 -9.71 7.02 3.78
N TRP A 136 -8.45 7.47 3.61
CA TRP A 136 -7.33 6.59 3.30
C TRP A 136 -7.13 5.52 4.38
N GLU A 137 -7.08 5.91 5.65
CA GLU A 137 -6.92 4.96 6.76
C GLU A 137 -8.09 3.98 6.88
N GLU A 138 -9.32 4.44 6.62
CA GLU A 138 -10.50 3.57 6.54
C GLU A 138 -10.35 2.53 5.44
N GLN A 139 -9.93 2.95 4.24
CA GLN A 139 -9.68 2.04 3.13
C GLN A 139 -8.56 1.03 3.44
N MET A 140 -7.46 1.47 4.03
CA MET A 140 -6.37 0.60 4.44
C MET A 140 -6.79 -0.40 5.52
N THR A 141 -7.68 0.00 6.43
CA THR A 141 -8.28 -0.89 7.43
C THR A 141 -9.15 -1.94 6.74
N ALA A 142 -10.05 -1.52 5.85
CA ALA A 142 -10.91 -2.43 5.10
C ALA A 142 -10.14 -3.42 4.21
N LEU A 143 -8.95 -3.03 3.69
CA LEU A 143 -8.05 -3.95 3.00
C LEU A 143 -7.51 -5.02 3.94
N ARG A 144 -6.99 -4.63 5.12
CA ARG A 144 -6.45 -5.58 6.12
C ARG A 144 -7.53 -6.55 6.58
N GLU A 145 -8.69 -6.03 6.99
CA GLU A 145 -9.83 -6.85 7.41
C GLU A 145 -10.28 -7.84 6.33
N ALA A 146 -10.19 -7.46 5.05
CA ALA A 146 -10.53 -8.37 3.95
C ALA A 146 -9.48 -9.47 3.72
N GLN A 147 -8.21 -9.23 4.03
CA GLN A 147 -7.18 -10.29 4.03
C GLN A 147 -7.41 -11.22 5.23
N ASP A 148 -7.55 -10.65 6.43
CA ASP A 148 -7.74 -11.40 7.67
C ASP A 148 -9.01 -12.26 7.63
N ALA A 149 -10.12 -11.74 7.09
CA ALA A 149 -11.35 -12.49 6.95
C ALA A 149 -11.21 -13.71 6.01
N TYR A 150 -10.38 -13.62 4.97
CA TYR A 150 -10.13 -14.75 4.08
C TYR A 150 -9.25 -15.82 4.76
N ASP A 151 -8.26 -15.40 5.54
CA ASP A 151 -7.50 -16.31 6.39
C ASP A 151 -8.40 -17.02 7.42
N ASP A 152 -9.26 -16.28 8.12
CA ASP A 152 -10.21 -16.83 9.09
C ASP A 152 -11.18 -17.84 8.43
N GLU A 153 -11.70 -17.52 7.24
CA GLU A 153 -12.62 -18.39 6.49
C GLU A 153 -11.95 -19.71 6.07
N THR A 154 -10.68 -19.65 5.69
CA THR A 154 -9.94 -20.79 5.13
C THR A 154 -9.12 -21.55 6.17
N ASP A 155 -9.17 -21.12 7.44
CA ASP A 155 -8.28 -21.58 8.51
C ASP A 155 -6.80 -21.47 8.10
N HIS A 156 -6.42 -20.27 7.63
CA HIS A 156 -5.10 -19.95 7.07
C HIS A 156 -4.72 -20.90 5.91
N GLY A 157 -5.68 -21.21 5.03
CA GLY A 157 -5.53 -22.12 3.90
C GLY A 157 -5.61 -23.62 4.23
N GLN A 158 -5.73 -24.03 5.50
CA GLN A 158 -5.86 -25.45 5.85
C GLN A 158 -7.07 -26.10 5.17
N ASN A 159 -8.21 -25.39 5.11
CA ASN A 159 -9.43 -25.85 4.43
C ASN A 159 -9.27 -25.91 2.89
N GLU A 160 -8.21 -25.30 2.34
CA GLU A 160 -7.87 -25.31 0.92
C GLU A 160 -6.75 -26.31 0.59
N GLY A 161 -6.33 -27.12 1.57
CA GLY A 161 -5.33 -28.17 1.40
C GLY A 161 -3.89 -27.71 1.67
N VAL A 162 -3.69 -26.54 2.29
CA VAL A 162 -2.40 -26.07 2.81
C VAL A 162 -2.04 -26.84 4.09
N SER A 163 -1.75 -28.12 3.92
CA SER A 163 -1.34 -29.03 4.99
C SER A 163 -0.32 -30.02 4.42
N LEU A 164 0.52 -30.58 5.28
CA LEU A 164 1.45 -31.65 4.93
C LEU A 164 1.05 -32.92 5.67
N ASP A 165 0.89 -34.01 4.94
CA ASP A 165 0.81 -35.34 5.50
C ASP A 165 2.22 -35.85 5.84
N LEU A 166 2.53 -35.83 7.13
CA LEU A 166 3.83 -36.29 7.65
C LEU A 166 3.95 -37.82 7.72
N SER A 167 2.87 -38.55 7.43
CA SER A 167 2.87 -40.01 7.40
C SER A 167 3.29 -40.59 6.05
N VAL A 168 3.49 -39.75 5.03
CA VAL A 168 3.98 -40.16 3.71
C VAL A 168 5.37 -40.76 3.84
N VAL A 169 5.46 -42.08 3.67
CA VAL A 169 6.70 -42.85 3.69
C VAL A 169 7.20 -43.14 2.27
N PRO A 170 8.51 -43.36 2.08
CA PRO A 170 9.02 -43.91 0.83
C PRO A 170 8.36 -45.28 0.57
N GLU A 171 7.91 -45.54 -0.66
CA GLU A 171 7.63 -46.93 -1.04
C GLU A 171 8.95 -47.72 -0.93
N GLU A 172 8.95 -48.80 -0.15
CA GLU A 172 10.05 -49.74 -0.13
C GLU A 172 10.08 -50.42 -1.49
N THR A 173 11.13 -50.16 -2.27
CA THR A 173 11.40 -50.98 -3.44
C THR A 173 11.84 -52.35 -2.93
N GLU A 174 10.95 -53.33 -2.98
CA GLU A 174 11.34 -54.74 -2.89
C GLU A 174 12.28 -55.01 -4.06
N ASP A 175 13.59 -54.99 -3.79
CA ASP A 175 14.60 -55.47 -4.73
C ASP A 175 14.39 -56.98 -4.89
N GLU A 176 13.72 -57.39 -5.97
CA GLU A 176 13.67 -58.79 -6.38
C GLU A 176 15.09 -59.26 -6.77
N GLU A 177 15.60 -60.25 -6.03
CA GLU A 177 16.89 -60.96 -6.20
C GLU A 177 17.03 -61.69 -7.55
#